data_AF-A0A6C9QEM2-F1
#
_entry.id   AF-A0A6C9QEM2-F1
#
_cell.length_a   1.000
_cell.length_b   1.000
_cell.length_c   1.000
_cell.angle_alpha   90.00
_cell.angle_beta   90.00
_cell.angle_gamma   90.00
#
_symmetry.space_group_name_H-M   'P 1'
#
loop_
_entity.id
_entity.type
_entity.pdbx_description
1 polymer ?
#
loop_
_entity_poly.entity_id
_entity_poly.type
_entity_poly.pdbx_seq_one_letter_code
_entity_poly.pdbx_strand_id
1 'polypeptide(L)' 'MALLQISEPGLSAAPHQRRLAAGIDLGTTNSLVATVRSGQAETLADHEGRHLLPSVVHYQQQGHSVGYDARTNAALDT' A
#
# COMPACT_ATOMS: atom_id res chain seq x y z
N MET A 1 12.23 -21.41 17.21
CA MET A 1 13.26 -20.97 18.17
C MET A 1 13.40 -19.46 18.04
N ALA A 2 13.22 -18.71 19.13
CA ALA A 2 13.33 -17.25 19.11
C ALA A 2 14.78 -16.85 19.46
N LEU A 3 15.42 -16.07 18.59
CA LEU A 3 16.70 -15.43 18.88
C LEU A 3 16.43 -14.29 19.86
N LEU A 4 16.99 -14.37 21.07
CA LEU A 4 16.94 -13.26 22.01
C LEU A 4 17.80 -12.13 21.45
N GLN A 5 17.17 -11.06 20.96
CA GLN A 5 17.85 -9.81 20.64
C GLN A 5 18.17 -9.09 21.96
N ILE A 6 19.42 -9.17 22.37
CA ILE A 6 19.98 -8.37 23.47
C ILE A 6 20.49 -7.06 22.85
N SER A 7 19.92 -5.94 23.27
CA SER A 7 20.37 -4.59 22.89
C SER A 7 21.09 -3.94 24.08
N GLU A 8 22.10 -3.11 23.81
CA GLU A 8 22.86 -2.45 24.87
C GLU A 8 22.04 -1.39 25.63
N PRO A 9 22.37 -1.15 26.92
CA PRO A 9 21.71 -0.13 27.73
C PRO A 9 21.82 1.25 27.07
N GLY A 10 20.67 1.87 26.77
CA GLY A 10 20.61 3.20 26.14
C GLY A 10 20.60 3.22 24.61
N LEU A 11 20.79 2.08 23.94
CA LEU A 11 20.70 1.94 22.47
C LEU A 11 19.40 1.24 22.02
N SER A 12 18.45 1.03 22.92
CA SER A 12 17.11 0.60 22.55
C SER A 12 16.47 1.69 21.70
N ALA A 13 16.35 1.46 20.39
CA ALA A 13 15.48 2.25 19.53
C ALA A 13 14.14 2.39 20.27
N ALA A 14 13.68 3.63 20.50
CA ALA A 14 12.53 3.95 21.34
C ALA A 14 11.47 2.81 21.29
N PRO A 15 11.28 2.03 22.37
CA PRO A 15 10.56 0.74 22.32
C PRO A 15 9.12 0.84 21.81
N HIS A 16 8.60 2.06 21.74
CA HIS A 16 7.23 2.43 21.40
C HIS A 16 7.13 3.04 20.00
N GLN A 17 8.24 3.26 19.29
CA GLN A 17 8.22 3.78 17.93
C GLN A 17 7.97 2.62 16.97
N ARG A 18 6.69 2.24 16.86
CA ARG A 18 6.24 1.28 15.84
C ARG A 18 6.51 1.89 14.47
N ARG A 19 7.53 1.37 13.76
CA ARG A 19 7.73 1.69 12.35
C ARG A 19 6.59 1.05 11.57
N LEU A 20 5.65 1.88 11.12
CA LEU A 20 4.65 1.46 10.15
C LEU A 20 5.34 1.31 8.80
N ALA A 21 5.20 0.14 8.20
CA ALA A 21 5.71 -0.15 6.87
C ALA A 21 4.62 -0.79 6.03
N ALA A 22 4.61 -0.45 4.76
CA ALA A 22 3.76 -1.06 3.75
C ALA A 22 4.64 -1.52 2.58
N GLY A 23 4.35 -2.70 2.06
CA GLY A 23 4.82 -3.14 0.76
C GLY A 23 3.86 -2.62 -0.30
N ILE A 24 4.40 -2.08 -1.39
CA ILE A 24 3.62 -1.61 -2.53
C ILE A 24 4.11 -2.40 -3.74
N ASP A 25 3.19 -3.10 -4.40
CA ASP A 25 3.43 -3.71 -5.70
C ASP A 25 2.88 -2.77 -6.77
N LEU A 26 3.76 -2.23 -7.60
CA LEU A 26 3.43 -1.27 -8.67
C LEU A 26 3.44 -1.98 -10.02
N GLY A 27 2.49 -2.88 -10.21
CA GLY A 27 2.32 -3.61 -11.46
C GLY A 27 1.83 -2.70 -12.59
N THR A 28 2.04 -3.12 -13.83
CA THR A 28 1.65 -2.36 -15.03
C THR A 28 0.14 -2.30 -15.24
N THR A 29 -0.59 -3.33 -14.84
CA THR A 29 -2.06 -3.42 -15.02
C THR A 29 -2.80 -3.09 -13.73
N ASN A 30 -2.35 -3.65 -12.61
CA ASN A 30 -2.90 -3.40 -11.29
C ASN A 30 -1.76 -3.23 -10.29
N SER A 31 -2.05 -2.47 -9.24
CA SER A 31 -1.21 -2.28 -8.07
C SER A 31 -1.93 -2.77 -6.82
N LEU A 32 -1.18 -3.05 -5.76
CA LEU A 32 -1.73 -3.34 -4.44
C LEU A 32 -0.82 -2.83 -3.32
N VAL A 33 -1.38 -2.73 -2.12
CA VAL A 33 -0.65 -2.42 -0.90
C VAL A 33 -0.82 -3.56 0.09
N ALA A 34 0.25 -3.94 0.77
CA ALA A 34 0.26 -4.97 1.80
C ALA A 34 1.06 -4.53 3.02
N THR A 35 0.87 -5.20 4.15
CA THR A 35 1.67 -5.03 5.36
C THR A 35 1.78 -6.36 6.10
N VAL A 36 2.64 -6.42 7.11
CA VAL A 36 2.72 -7.59 8.00
C VAL A 36 1.95 -7.30 9.29
N ARG A 37 0.87 -8.05 9.54
CA ARG A 37 0.12 -8.03 10.79
C ARG A 37 0.26 -9.38 11.48
N SER A 38 0.61 -9.36 12.77
CA SER A 38 0.76 -10.58 13.57
C SER A 38 1.66 -11.66 12.93
N GLY A 39 2.71 -11.22 12.23
CA GLY A 39 3.65 -12.10 11.54
C GLY A 39 3.17 -12.66 10.19
N GLN A 40 1.98 -12.27 9.71
CA GLN A 40 1.45 -12.66 8.42
C GLN A 40 1.34 -11.47 7.47
N ALA A 41 1.68 -11.70 6.19
CA ALA A 41 1.49 -10.72 5.14
C ALA A 41 0.00 -10.65 4.76
N GLU A 42 -0.56 -9.45 4.79
CA GLU A 42 -1.96 -9.20 4.47
C GLU A 42 -2.06 -7.99 3.54
N THR A 43 -2.91 -8.08 2.53
CA THR A 43 -3.23 -6.94 1.66
C THR A 43 -4.15 -5.96 2.38
N LEU A 44 -4.05 -4.68 2.00
CA LEU A 44 -4.93 -3.61 2.48
C LEU A 44 -6.01 -3.38 1.42
N ALA A 45 -7.27 -3.56 1.81
CA ALA A 45 -8.40 -3.22 0.94
C ALA A 45 -8.62 -1.70 0.91
N ASP A 46 -9.12 -1.20 -0.21
CA ASP A 46 -9.67 0.15 -0.30
C ASP A 46 -11.02 0.26 0.45
N HIS A 47 -11.65 1.43 0.36
CA HIS A 47 -12.92 1.73 1.01
C HIS A 47 -14.11 0.90 0.48
N GLU A 48 -13.99 0.26 -0.68
CA GLU A 48 -14.99 -0.65 -1.25
C GLU A 48 -14.67 -2.13 -0.98
N GLY A 49 -13.61 -2.43 -0.22
CA GLY A 49 -13.19 -3.79 0.06
C GLY A 49 -12.36 -4.43 -1.06
N ARG A 50 -11.87 -3.64 -2.03
CA ARG A 50 -11.06 -4.14 -3.15
C ARG A 50 -9.58 -4.11 -2.79
N HIS A 51 -8.88 -5.20 -3.06
CA HIS A 51 -7.44 -5.34 -2.74
C HIS A 51 -6.52 -4.98 -3.91
N LEU A 52 -7.05 -4.94 -5.13
CA LEU A 52 -6.33 -4.51 -6.33
C LEU A 52 -6.85 -3.14 -6.75
N LEU A 53 -5.95 -2.30 -7.24
CA LEU A 53 -6.26 -1.01 -7.85
C LEU A 53 -5.73 -1.01 -9.29
N PRO A 54 -6.53 -0.66 -10.32
CA PRO A 54 -6.00 -0.47 -11.67
C PRO A 54 -4.86 0.55 -11.70
N SER A 55 -3.78 0.25 -12.39
CA SER A 55 -2.62 1.15 -12.54
C SER A 55 -2.88 2.18 -13.64
N VAL A 56 -3.88 3.03 -13.43
CA VAL A 56 -4.35 4.01 -14.42
C VAL A 56 -4.51 5.38 -13.78
N VAL A 57 -4.08 6.41 -14.51
CA VAL A 57 -4.33 7.82 -14.18
C VAL A 57 -5.09 8.43 -15.36
N HIS A 58 -6.19 9.13 -15.06
CA HIS A 58 -6.96 9.88 -16.05
C HIS A 58 -6.88 11.36 -15.71
N TYR A 59 -6.31 12.15 -16.62
CA TYR A 59 -6.14 13.59 -16.46
C TYR A 59 -7.34 14.33 -17.02
N GLN A 60 -7.78 15.36 -16.30
CA GLN A 60 -8.92 16.20 -16.66
C GLN A 60 -8.47 17.66 -16.67
N GLN A 61 -9.31 18.56 -17.21
CA GLN A 61 -9.04 20.00 -17.16
C GLN A 61 -8.80 20.50 -15.71
N GLN A 62 -9.44 19.86 -14.73
CA GLN A 62 -9.33 20.19 -13.30
C GLN A 62 -8.91 18.96 -12.49
N GLY A 63 -7.63 18.59 -12.60
CA GLY A 63 -7.04 17.55 -11.77
C GLY A 63 -6.92 16.19 -12.46
N HIS A 64 -6.93 15.12 -11.66
CA HIS A 64 -6.80 13.76 -12.14
C HIS A 64 -7.55 12.78 -11.25
N SER A 65 -7.93 11.64 -11.81
CA SER A 65 -8.42 10.48 -11.06
C SER A 65 -7.41 9.32 -11.20
N VAL A 66 -7.42 8.40 -10.24
CA VAL A 66 -6.56 7.21 -10.22
C VAL A 66 -7.41 5.96 -9.98
N GLY A 67 -7.02 4.82 -10.56
CA GLY A 67 -7.65 3.54 -10.26
C GLY A 67 -8.90 3.26 -11.10
N TYR A 68 -9.97 2.82 -10.44
CA TYR A 68 -11.19 2.36 -11.11
C TYR A 68 -11.90 3.47 -11.87
N ASP A 69 -12.07 4.64 -11.27
CA ASP A 69 -12.69 5.80 -11.92
C ASP A 69 -11.84 6.25 -13.12
N ALA A 70 -10.51 6.28 -12.94
CA ALA A 70 -9.59 6.63 -14.01
C ALA A 70 -9.71 5.67 -15.20
N ARG A 71 -9.74 4.37 -14.94
CA ARG A 71 -9.90 3.35 -15.98
C ARG A 71 -11.25 3.46 -16.69
N THR A 72 -12.31 3.77 -15.95
CA THR A 72 -13.66 3.93 -16.51
C THR A 72 -13.72 5.15 -17.42
N ASN A 73 -13.18 6.29 -16.96
CA ASN A 73 -13.19 7.53 -17.72
C ASN A 73 -12.21 7.54 -18.89
N ALA A 74 -11.06 6.85 -18.79
CA ALA A 74 -10.13 6.71 -19.90
C ALA A 74 -10.76 6.00 -21.12
N ALA A 75 -11.77 5.15 -20.91
CA ALA A 75 -12.51 4.52 -22.01
C ALA A 75 -13.47 5.49 -22.74
N LEU A 76 -13.71 6.67 -22.17
CA LEU A 76 -14.58 7.71 -22.72
C LEU A 76 -13.80 8.83 -23.43
N ASP A 77 -12.47 8.80 -23.38
CA ASP A 77 -11.61 9.73 -24.13
C ASP A 77 -11.65 9.35 -25.62
N THR A 78 -12.66 9.85 -26.33
CA THR A 78 -12.81 9.74 -27.79
C THR A 78 -12.26 10.96 -28.51
#